data_AF-A0A2V2RSG2-F1
#
_entry.id   AF-A0A2V2RSG2-F1
#
_cell.length_a   1.000
_cell.length_b   1.000
_cell.length_c   1.000
_cell.angle_alpha   90.00
_cell.angle_beta   90.00
_cell.angle_gamma   90.00
#
_symmetry.space_group_name_H-M   'P 1'
#
loop_
_entity.id
_entity.type
_entity.pdbx_description
1 polymer ?
#
loop_
_entity_poly.entity_id
_entity_poly.type
_entity_poly.pdbx_seq_one_letter_code
_entity_poly.pdbx_strand_id
1 'polypeptide(L)' 'MKVVLREWKKSDATALAHIANNRKIWDNVRDKLPHPYSKKDAKNWLAL' A
#
# COMPACT_ATOMS: atom_id res chain seq x y z
N MET A 1 6.99 -20.95 -10.31
CA MET A 1 6.05 -19.82 -10.17
C MET A 1 6.68 -18.61 -10.83
N LYS A 2 6.06 -18.03 -11.87
CA LYS A 2 6.61 -16.86 -12.57
C LYS A 2 6.01 -15.60 -11.96
N VAL A 3 6.85 -14.72 -11.41
CA VAL A 3 6.45 -13.40 -10.93
C VAL A 3 6.80 -12.38 -12.00
N VAL A 4 5.86 -11.50 -12.33
CA VAL A 4 6.06 -10.41 -13.28
C VAL A 4 5.74 -9.11 -12.57
N LEU A 5 6.69 -8.17 -12.59
CA LEU A 5 6.48 -6.83 -12.08
C LEU A 5 5.76 -5.99 -13.14
N ARG A 6 4.82 -5.16 -12.69
CA ARG A 6 4.10 -4.19 -13.53
C ARG A 6 4.00 -2.86 -12.79
N GLU A 7 3.76 -1.81 -13.55
CA GLU A 7 3.47 -0.50 -12.98
C GLU A 7 2.20 -0.51 -12.12
N TRP A 8 2.20 0.39 -11.15
CA TRP A 8 1.07 0.66 -10.28
C TRP A 8 -0.10 1.27 -11.06
N LYS A 9 -1.32 0.89 -10.68
CA LYS A 9 -2.56 1.42 -11.24
C LYS A 9 -3.45 1.94 -10.12
N LYS A 10 -4.28 2.95 -10.41
CA LYS A 10 -5.25 3.49 -9.44
C LYS A 10 -6.22 2.42 -8.88
N SER A 11 -6.51 1.38 -9.67
CA SER A 11 -7.31 0.23 -9.25
C SER A 11 -6.68 -0.59 -8.11
N ASP A 12 -5.36 -0.53 -7.96
CA ASP A 12 -4.61 -1.28 -6.95
C ASP A 12 -4.81 -0.73 -5.54
N ALA A 13 -5.40 0.46 -5.39
CA ALA A 13 -5.59 1.12 -4.10
C ALA A 13 -6.27 0.23 -3.05
N THR A 14 -7.26 -0.58 -3.45
CA THR A 14 -7.96 -1.47 -2.51
C THR A 14 -7.04 -2.59 -2.01
N ALA A 15 -6.30 -3.24 -2.92
CA ALA A 15 -5.38 -4.32 -2.57
C ALA A 15 -4.19 -3.79 -1.77
N LEU A 16 -3.62 -2.65 -2.19
CA LEU A 16 -2.56 -1.95 -1.47
C LEU A 16 -2.99 -1.61 -0.04
N ALA A 17 -4.18 -1.02 0.14
CA ALA A 17 -4.68 -0.69 1.48
C ALA A 17 -4.85 -1.92 2.36
N HIS A 18 -5.38 -3.03 1.81
CA HIS A 18 -5.55 -4.27 2.56
C HIS A 18 -4.20 -4.85 3.02
N ILE A 19 -3.20 -4.88 2.15
CA ILE A 19 -1.87 -5.41 2.45
C ILE A 19 -1.10 -4.49 3.40
N ALA A 20 -1.12 -3.17 3.15
CA ALA A 20 -0.37 -2.18 3.92
C ALA A 20 -0.99 -1.91 5.30
N ASN A 21 -2.28 -2.19 5.51
CA ASN A 21 -2.92 -2.09 6.83
C ASN A 21 -2.57 -3.27 7.77
N ASN A 22 -1.34 -3.78 7.67
CA ASN A 22 -0.83 -4.83 8.52
C ASN A 22 0.13 -4.25 9.55
N ARG A 23 -0.23 -4.38 10.84
CA ARG A 23 0.58 -3.86 11.95
C ARG A 23 2.01 -4.41 11.95
N LYS A 24 2.20 -5.68 11.58
CA LYS A 24 3.54 -6.29 11.50
C LYS A 24 4.42 -5.64 10.43
N ILE A 25 3.83 -5.17 9.32
CA ILE A 25 4.56 -4.39 8.31
C ILE A 25 4.87 -3.01 8.87
N TRP A 26 3.88 -2.37 9.50
CA TRP A 26 4.02 -1.03 10.08
C TRP A 26 5.15 -0.95 11.12
N ASP A 27 5.26 -1.94 12.01
CA ASP A 27 6.33 -1.99 13.03
C ASP A 27 7.76 -2.04 12.42
N ASN A 28 7.89 -2.31 11.11
CA ASN A 28 9.16 -2.43 10.40
C ASN A 28 9.43 -1.30 9.38
N VAL A 29 8.57 -0.28 9.31
CA VAL A 29 8.72 0.86 8.37
C VAL A 29 8.72 2.19 9.12
N ARG A 30 9.12 3.28 8.44
CA ARG A 30 9.17 4.64 9.01
C ARG A 30 7.97 5.50 8.59
N ASP A 31 8.01 6.76 8.98
CA ASP A 31 6.93 7.77 9.05
C ASP A 31 6.03 7.95 7.81
N LYS A 32 6.42 7.48 6.63
CA LYS A 32 5.62 7.62 5.40
C LYS A 32 4.49 6.60 5.25
N LEU A 33 4.41 5.60 6.13
CA LEU A 33 3.34 4.59 6.12
C LEU A 33 2.52 4.71 7.42
N PRO A 34 1.36 5.41 7.40
CA PRO A 34 0.52 5.53 8.59
C PRO A 34 -0.15 4.20 8.95
N HIS A 35 -0.45 4.01 10.24
CA HIS A 35 -1.31 2.92 10.71
C HIS A 35 -2.45 3.48 11.58
N PRO A 36 -3.73 3.14 11.30
CA PRO A 36 -4.19 2.26 10.23
C PRO A 36 -3.97 2.86 8.82
N TYR A 37 -3.65 2.01 7.85
CA TYR A 37 -3.41 2.44 6.47
C TYR A 37 -4.73 2.38 5.68
N SER A 38 -5.26 3.53 5.28
CA SER A 38 -6.59 3.62 4.67
C SER A 38 -6.54 3.52 3.14
N LYS A 39 -7.71 3.28 2.53
CA LYS A 39 -7.86 3.36 1.06
C LYS A 39 -7.56 4.77 0.52
N LYS A 40 -7.72 5.82 1.32
CA LYS A 40 -7.37 7.19 0.94
C LYS A 40 -5.85 7.35 0.84
N ASP A 41 -5.11 6.79 1.80
CA ASP A 41 -3.64 6.82 1.79
C ASP A 41 -3.09 6.07 0.57
N ALA A 42 -3.66 4.92 0.25
CA ALA A 42 -3.33 4.16 -0.96
C ALA A 42 -3.59 4.97 -2.24
N LYS A 43 -4.74 5.65 -2.34
CA LYS A 43 -5.07 6.49 -3.50
C LYS A 43 -4.12 7.68 -3.63
N ASN A 44 -3.79 8.32 -2.52
CA ASN A 44 -2.85 9.44 -2.50
C ASN A 44 -1.46 8.99 -2.96
N TRP A 45 -0.97 7.86 -2.44
CA TRP A 45 0.30 7.27 -2.87
C TRP A 45 0.35 6.96 -4.37
N LEU A 46 -0.72 6.37 -4.91
CA LEU A 46 -0.83 6.03 -6.33
C LEU A 46 -1.07 7.26 -7.25
N ALA A 47 -1.21 8.45 -6.68
CA ALA A 47 -1.39 9.70 -7.39
C ALA A 47 -0.16 10.63 -7.29
N LEU A 48 0.86 10.24 -6.53
CA LEU A 48 2.19 10.88 -6.52
C LEU A 48 2.95 10.54 -7.80
#